data_AF-A0A0F9DMH4-F1
#
_entry.id   AF-A0A0F9DMH4-F1
#
_cell.length_a   1.000
_cell.length_b   1.000
_cell.length_c   1.000
_cell.angle_alpha   90.00
_cell.angle_beta   90.00
_cell.angle_gamma   90.00
#
_symmetry.space_group_name_H-M   'P 1'
#
loop_
_entity.id
_entity.type
_entity.pdbx_description
1 polymer ?
#
loop_
_entity_poly.entity_id
_entity_poly.type
_entity_poly.pdbx_seq_one_letter_code
_entity_poly.pdbx_strand_id
1 'polypeptide(L)' 'MVITVVCAHCRHHEKEPIIEINFRDGLIYFMCPECKKESKISLKAESKPLPKLRSLR' A
#
# COMPACT_ATOMS: atom_id res chain seq x y z
N MET A 1 5.08 -6.03 -19.40
CA MET A 1 4.36 -5.01 -18.61
C MET A 1 5.33 -4.47 -17.59
N VAL A 2 5.68 -3.18 -17.63
CA VAL A 2 6.61 -2.56 -16.67
C VAL A 2 5.78 -1.94 -15.56
N ILE A 3 6.08 -2.28 -14.31
CA ILE A 3 5.45 -1.69 -13.12
C ILE A 3 6.40 -0.63 -12.58
N THR A 4 5.93 0.60 -12.42
CA THR A 4 6.69 1.66 -11.74
C THR A 4 6.14 1.83 -10.34
N VAL A 5 7.02 1.85 -9.33
CA VAL A 5 6.65 2.15 -7.95
C VAL A 5 7.21 3.50 -7.56
N VAL A 6 6.36 4.31 -6.92
CA VAL A 6 6.75 5.61 -6.37
C VAL A 6 6.82 5.47 -4.85
N CYS A 7 7.97 5.80 -4.27
CA CYS A 7 8.13 5.76 -2.82
C CYS A 7 7.24 6.81 -2.14
N ALA A 8 6.41 6.39 -1.19
CA ALA A 8 5.54 7.31 -0.44
C ALA A 8 6.31 8.29 0.46
N HIS A 9 7.60 8.04 0.73
CA HIS A 9 8.41 8.83 1.66
C HIS A 9 9.31 9.85 0.97
N CYS A 10 10.13 9.41 0.01
CA CYS A 10 11.08 10.29 -0.69
C CYS A 10 10.64 10.67 -2.11
N ARG A 11 9.51 10.13 -2.59
CA ARG A 11 9.00 10.33 -3.96
C ARG A 11 9.92 9.86 -5.07
N HIS A 12 10.90 8.99 -4.77
CA HIS A 12 11.71 8.32 -5.79
C HIS A 12 10.85 7.43 -6.69
N HIS A 13 11.15 7.44 -7.98
CA HIS A 13 10.49 6.61 -8.99
C HIS A 13 11.41 5.44 -9.37
N GLU A 14 11.02 4.23 -8.96
CA GLU A 14 11.72 3.01 -9.34
C GLU A 14 11.02 2.36 -10.54
N LYS A 15 11.78 2.16 -11.62
CA LYS A 15 11.27 1.61 -12.89
C LYS A 15 11.35 0.09 -12.93
N GLU A 16 12.24 -0.51 -12.14
CA GLU A 16 12.40 -1.96 -12.00
C GLU A 16 12.31 -2.37 -10.52
N PRO A 17 11.15 -2.16 -9.87
CA PRO A 17 11.01 -2.41 -8.45
C PRO A 17 10.96 -3.89 -8.14
N ILE A 18 11.67 -4.30 -7.09
CA ILE A 18 11.45 -5.61 -6.45
C ILE A 18 10.27 -5.45 -5.49
N ILE A 19 9.18 -6.14 -5.78
CA ILE A 19 7.95 -6.12 -4.99
C ILE A 19 7.79 -7.49 -4.31
N GLU A 20 7.57 -7.49 -3.00
CA GLU A 20 7.27 -8.70 -2.25
C GLU A 20 5.76 -8.82 -2.03
N ILE A 21 5.19 -9.96 -2.38
CA ILE A 21 3.76 -10.26 -2.18
C ILE A 21 3.65 -11.32 -1.09
N ASN A 22 3.11 -10.93 0.07
CA ASN A 22 2.85 -11.84 1.18
C ASN A 22 1.37 -12.19 1.23
N PHE A 23 1.05 -13.38 0.71
CA PHE A 23 -0.32 -13.89 0.68
C PHE A 23 -0.91 -14.21 2.06
N ARG A 24 -0.07 -14.60 3.02
CA ARG A 24 -0.51 -14.91 4.39
C ARG A 24 -1.08 -13.66 5.06
N ASP A 25 -0.38 -12.55 4.94
CA ASP A 25 -0.76 -11.30 5.57
C ASP A 25 -1.67 -10.45 4.69
N GLY A 26 -1.73 -10.76 3.40
CA GLY A 26 -2.47 -9.99 2.40
C GLY A 26 -1.82 -8.64 2.15
N LEU A 27 -0.49 -8.62 2.07
CA LEU A 27 0.31 -7.39 1.98
C LEU A 27 1.20 -7.42 0.73
N ILE A 28 1.34 -6.25 0.10
CA ILE A 28 2.33 -5.99 -0.95
C ILE A 28 3.34 -5.00 -0.38
N TYR A 29 4.63 -5.34 -0.42
CA TYR A 29 5.71 -4.53 0.11
C TYR A 29 6.65 -4.03 -0.98
N PHE A 30 7.20 -2.84 -0.75
CA PHE A 30 8.26 -2.25 -1.53
C PHE A 30 9.27 -1.56 -0.60
N MET A 31 10.54 -1.91 -0.75
CA MET A 31 11.64 -1.23 -0.06
C MET A 31 12.30 -0.24 -1.01
N CYS A 32 12.25 1.05 -0.66
CA CYS A 32 12.84 2.07 -1.52
C CYS A 32 14.38 1.97 -1.52
N PRO A 33 15.04 1.90 -2.69
CA PRO A 33 16.50 1.78 -2.75
C PRO A 33 17.22 3.06 -2.30
N GLU A 34 16.59 4.23 -2.43
CA GLU A 34 17.18 5.50 -1.98
C GLU A 34 17.05 5.70 -0.47
N CYS A 35 15.82 5.82 0.05
CA CYS A 35 15.60 6.19 1.45
C CYS A 35 15.53 5.00 2.41
N LYS A 36 15.60 3.77 1.91
CA LYS A 36 15.52 2.50 2.68
C LYS A 36 14.26 2.35 3.53
N LYS A 37 13.21 3.13 3.25
CA LYS A 37 11.91 3.03 3.93
C LYS A 37 10.99 2.07 3.20
N GLU A 38 10.19 1.36 3.99
CA GLU A 38 9.14 0.47 3.52
C GLU A 38 7.90 1.27 3.08
N SER A 39 7.33 0.88 1.95
CA SER A 39 5.96 1.21 1.54
C SER A 39 5.17 -0.09 1.44
N LYS A 40 3.93 -0.11 1.95
CA LYS A 40 3.08 -1.31 1.90
C LYS A 40 1.64 -1.00 1.54
N ILE A 41 1.00 -1.93 0.84
CA ILE A 41 -0.42 -1.90 0.49
C ILE A 41 -1.09 -3.12 1.12
N SER A 42 -2.20 -2.88 1.81
CA SER A 42 -3.07 -3.95 2.30
C SER A 42 -4.09 -4.35 1.24
N LEU A 43 -4.13 -5.65 0.93
CA LEU A 43 -5.15 -6.26 0.08
C LEU A 43 -6.43 -6.59 0.85
N LYS A 44 -6.40 -6.54 2.18
CA LYS A 44 -7.59 -6.70 3.01
C LYS A 44 -8.46 -5.45 2.84
N ALA A 45 -9.70 -5.63 2.39
CA ALA A 45 -10.68 -4.56 2.39
C ALA A 45 -10.87 -4.09 3.84
N GLU A 46 -10.46 -2.85 4.13
CA GLU A 46 -10.88 -2.20 5.38
C GLU A 46 -12.41 -2.07 5.30
N SER A 47 -13.12 -2.85 6.11
CA SER A 47 -14.55 -2.66 6.30
C SER A 47 -14.75 -1.26 6.86
N LYS A 48 -15.10 -0.30 6.00
CA LYS A 48 -15.54 1.02 6.47
C LYS A 48 -16.73 0.79 7.40
N PRO A 49 -16.75 1.38 8.61
CA PRO A 49 -17.89 1.25 9.48
C PRO A 49 -19.14 1.72 8.72
N LEU A 50 -20.24 0.98 8.88
CA LEU A 50 -21.52 1.35 8.30
C LEU A 50 -21.82 2.82 8.68
N PRO A 51 -22.32 3.65 7.74
CA PRO A 51 -22.66 5.03 8.04
C PRO A 51 -23.61 5.07 9.24
N LYS A 52 -23.25 5.83 10.27
CA LYS A 52 -24.10 6.00 11.46
C LYS A 52 -25.43 6.60 10.98
N LEU A 53 -26.50 5.81 11.00
CA LEU A 53 -27.85 6.32 10.82
C LEU A 53 -28.07 7.40 11.90
N ARG A 54 -28.18 8.66 11.49
CA ARG A 54 -28.66 9.71 12.40
C ARG A 54 -30.09 9.31 12.75
N SER A 55 -30.33 8.96 14.02
CA SER A 55 -31.69 8.77 14.49
C SER A 55 -32.43 10.08 14.29
N LEU A 56 -33.47 10.06 13.45
CA LEU A 56 -34.45 11.13 13.36
C LEU A 56 -35.21 11.08 14.69
N ARG A 57 -34.90 12.01 15.60
CA ARG A 57 -35.76 12.37 16.73
C ARG A 57 -36.75 13.42 16.27
#